data_AF-A0A5J4QBF6-F1
#
_entry.id   AF-A0A5J4QBF6-F1
#
_cell.length_a   1.000
_cell.length_b   1.000
_cell.length_c   1.000
_cell.angle_alpha   90.00
_cell.angle_beta   90.00
_cell.angle_gamma   90.00
#
_symmetry.space_group_name_H-M   'P 1'
#
loop_
_entity.id
_entity.type
_entity.pdbx_description
1 polymer ?
#
loop_
_entity_poly.entity_id
_entity_poly.type
_entity_poly.pdbx_seq_one_letter_code
_entity_poly.pdbx_strand_id
1 'polypeptide(L)'
;MRIYKVYIEDFKNLKQFEIDLSPNEMNTVLLGQNATGKSNFIEALVLIFKYLDLEKEPPKELTLKYRIEYECRGVRVVIDYLKEKYDFHIGHKVVIEGQETWLMDGKSLSKAEFFRKKNDFLPKYVFTYYSGISNRLKDHFNEHQEIFYRNVKKKGIT
;
A
#
# COMPACT_ATOMS: atom_id res chain seq x y z
N MET A 1 -2.81 -10.49 3.00
CA MET A 1 -3.05 -9.04 3.13
C MET A 1 -4.38 -8.73 2.50
N ARG A 2 -5.12 -7.76 3.03
CA ARG A 2 -6.41 -7.33 2.51
C ARG A 2 -6.59 -5.83 2.71
N ILE A 3 -6.75 -5.07 1.64
CA ILE A 3 -7.00 -3.62 1.73
C ILE A 3 -8.48 -3.42 2.03
N TYR A 4 -8.80 -2.57 3.01
CA TYR A 4 -10.17 -2.24 3.38
C TYR A 4 -10.57 -0.88 2.83
N LYS A 5 -9.68 0.12 2.89
CA LYS A 5 -10.04 1.48 2.51
C LYS A 5 -8.86 2.22 1.95
N VAL A 6 -9.12 3.04 0.93
CA VAL A 6 -8.11 3.91 0.34
C VAL A 6 -8.73 5.27 0.08
N TYR A 7 -8.08 6.31 0.56
CA TYR A 7 -8.33 7.70 0.20
C TYR A 7 -7.09 8.26 -0.49
N ILE A 8 -7.29 8.97 -1.60
CA ILE A 8 -6.24 9.65 -2.37
C ILE A 8 -6.69 11.10 -2.53
N GLU A 9 -5.93 12.03 -1.93
CA GLU A 9 -6.23 13.46 -2.01
C GLU A 9 -5.97 13.98 -3.42
N ASP A 10 -4.80 13.68 -3.97
CA ASP A 10 -4.42 14.05 -5.33
C ASP A 10 -3.48 13.00 -5.95
N PHE A 11 -3.88 12.42 -7.08
CA PHE A 11 -2.98 11.68 -7.96
C PHE A 11 -3.55 11.61 -9.38
N LYS A 12 -2.94 12.34 -10.32
CA LYS A 12 -3.39 12.41 -11.72
C LYS A 12 -4.85 12.87 -11.81
N ASN A 13 -5.76 12.02 -12.30
CA ASN A 13 -7.19 12.30 -12.37
C ASN A 13 -7.98 11.82 -11.14
N LEU A 14 -7.32 11.23 -10.14
CA LEU A 14 -7.93 10.92 -8.85
C LEU A 14 -7.82 12.16 -7.98
N LYS A 15 -8.95 12.82 -7.72
CA LYS A 15 -9.03 14.02 -6.86
C LYS A 15 -10.01 13.73 -5.75
N GLN A 16 -9.55 13.79 -4.50
CA GLN A 16 -10.33 13.45 -3.31
C GLN A 16 -11.07 12.10 -3.47
N PHE A 17 -10.38 11.14 -4.07
CA PHE A 17 -10.94 9.83 -4.40
C PHE A 17 -10.95 8.96 -3.15
N GLU A 18 -12.08 8.31 -2.87
CA GLU A 18 -12.24 7.38 -1.76
C GLU A 18 -12.90 6.09 -2.25
N ILE A 19 -12.42 4.96 -1.75
CA ILE A 19 -13.03 3.66 -1.98
C ILE A 19 -12.97 2.80 -0.73
N ASP A 20 -14.09 2.15 -0.44
CA ASP A 20 -14.22 1.08 0.54
C ASP A 20 -14.25 -0.27 -0.19
N LEU A 21 -13.33 -1.14 0.19
CA LEU A 21 -13.17 -2.49 -0.32
C LEU A 21 -13.70 -3.43 0.77
N SER A 22 -14.99 -3.76 0.66
CA SER A 22 -15.74 -4.62 1.60
C SER A 22 -14.84 -5.73 2.16
N PRO A 23 -14.65 -5.86 3.49
CA PRO A 23 -13.77 -6.86 4.07
C PRO A 23 -14.28 -8.31 3.90
N ASN A 24 -15.52 -8.50 3.48
CA ASN A 24 -16.16 -9.82 3.40
C ASN A 24 -16.05 -10.48 2.01
N GLU A 25 -15.62 -9.73 0.99
CA GLU A 25 -15.62 -10.19 -0.41
C GLU A 25 -14.24 -10.60 -0.89
N MET A 26 -14.02 -11.84 -1.32
CA MET A 26 -12.67 -12.28 -1.72
C MET A 26 -12.07 -11.42 -2.85
N ASN A 27 -12.90 -10.95 -3.78
CA ASN A 27 -12.50 -10.22 -4.97
C ASN A 27 -13.22 -8.87 -5.09
N THR A 28 -12.52 -7.87 -5.62
CA THR A 28 -13.14 -6.60 -6.03
C THR A 28 -12.98 -6.41 -7.53
N VAL A 29 -14.08 -6.13 -8.21
CA VAL A 29 -14.08 -5.81 -9.64
C VAL A 29 -14.34 -4.31 -9.81
N LEU A 30 -13.39 -3.59 -10.39
CA LEU A 30 -13.52 -2.17 -10.71
C LEU A 30 -14.02 -2.00 -12.14
N LEU A 31 -15.27 -1.55 -12.29
CA LEU A 31 -15.89 -1.29 -13.59
C LEU A 31 -16.02 0.23 -13.85
N GLY A 32 -16.03 0.61 -15.12
CA GLY A 32 -16.24 2.00 -15.53
C GLY A 32 -15.70 2.27 -16.93
N GLN A 33 -16.05 3.41 -17.51
CA GLN A 33 -15.58 3.83 -18.83
C GLN A 33 -14.06 4.06 -18.88
N ASN A 34 -13.49 4.17 -20.08
CA ASN A 34 -12.09 4.55 -20.23
C ASN A 34 -11.83 5.93 -19.59
N ALA A 35 -10.60 6.15 -19.12
CA ALA A 35 -10.18 7.39 -18.47
C ALA A 35 -10.87 7.75 -17.13
N THR A 36 -11.68 6.85 -16.53
CA THR A 36 -12.30 7.08 -15.21
C THR A 36 -11.35 6.88 -14.02
N GLY A 37 -10.06 6.67 -14.25
CA GLY A 37 -9.05 6.55 -13.19
C GLY A 37 -8.78 5.14 -12.67
N LYS A 38 -9.45 4.09 -13.17
CA LYS A 38 -9.20 2.68 -12.75
C LYS A 38 -7.72 2.28 -12.78
N SER A 39 -7.03 2.49 -13.91
CA SER A 39 -5.60 2.17 -14.02
C SER A 39 -4.73 3.07 -13.15
N ASN A 40 -5.13 4.33 -12.93
CA ASN A 40 -4.41 5.25 -12.06
C ASN A 40 -4.58 4.86 -10.58
N PHE A 41 -5.72 4.28 -10.19
CA PHE A 41 -5.92 3.76 -8.84
C PHE A 41 -5.04 2.53 -8.58
N ILE A 42 -4.98 1.59 -9.52
CA ILE A 42 -4.06 0.44 -9.44
C ILE A 42 -2.60 0.92 -9.35
N GLU A 43 -2.24 1.93 -10.15
CA GLU A 43 -0.91 2.52 -10.12
C GLU A 43 -0.60 3.21 -8.78
N ALA A 44 -1.55 3.94 -8.20
CA ALA A 44 -1.41 4.55 -6.89
C ALA A 44 -1.13 3.49 -5.81
N LEU A 45 -1.87 2.37 -5.82
CA LEU A 45 -1.62 1.26 -4.90
C LEU A 45 -0.20 0.69 -5.03
N VAL A 46 0.27 0.48 -6.27
CA VAL A 46 1.65 0.02 -6.53
C VAL A 46 2.67 1.02 -6.00
N LEU A 47 2.46 2.31 -6.22
CA LEU A 47 3.37 3.37 -5.74
C LEU A 47 3.39 3.47 -4.21
N ILE A 48 2.23 3.36 -3.56
CA ILE A 48 2.11 3.35 -2.08
C ILE A 48 3.00 2.24 -1.51
N PHE A 49 2.80 1.00 -1.95
CA PHE A 49 3.59 -0.12 -1.42
C PHE A 49 5.05 -0.10 -1.88
N LYS A 50 5.35 0.45 -3.06
CA LYS A 50 6.73 0.65 -3.52
C LYS A 50 7.53 1.50 -2.53
N TYR A 51 7.02 2.69 -2.19
CA TYR A 51 7.77 3.61 -1.33
C TYR A 51 7.83 3.13 0.12
N LEU A 52 6.78 2.46 0.59
CA LEU A 52 6.81 1.80 1.90
C LEU A 52 7.85 0.68 1.97
N ASP A 53 7.96 -0.20 0.97
CA ASP A 53 8.95 -1.29 0.98
C ASP A 53 10.40 -0.79 0.86
N LEU A 54 10.60 0.24 0.03
CA LEU A 54 11.89 0.93 -0.14
C LEU A 54 12.27 1.80 1.07
N GLU A 55 11.37 1.97 2.04
CA GLU A 55 11.55 2.80 3.23
C GLU A 55 11.82 4.28 2.87
N LYS A 56 11.20 4.75 1.78
CA LYS A 56 11.34 6.10 1.22
C LYS A 56 10.00 6.82 1.21
N GLU A 57 10.05 8.15 1.13
CA GLU A 57 8.86 8.96 0.86
C GLU A 57 8.64 9.07 -0.65
N PRO A 58 7.38 9.11 -1.12
CA PRO A 58 7.08 9.42 -2.52
C PRO A 58 7.70 10.77 -2.92
N PRO A 59 8.35 10.86 -4.09
CA PRO A 59 8.82 12.12 -4.67
C PRO A 59 7.69 13.15 -4.76
N LYS A 60 8.01 14.42 -4.52
CA LYS A 60 7.03 15.52 -4.48
C LYS A 60 6.29 15.68 -5.82
N GLU A 61 6.95 15.35 -6.92
CA GLU A 61 6.43 15.44 -8.28
C GLU A 61 5.26 14.48 -8.53
N LEU A 62 5.13 13.41 -7.73
CA LEU A 62 4.01 12.48 -7.84
C LEU A 62 2.71 13.01 -7.22
N THR A 63 2.79 14.05 -6.38
CA THR A 63 1.70 14.64 -5.60
C THR A 63 0.89 13.64 -4.77
N LEU A 64 1.38 12.41 -4.61
CA LEU A 64 0.63 11.28 -4.06
C LEU A 64 0.46 11.40 -2.55
N LYS A 65 -0.67 11.96 -2.15
CA LYS A 65 -1.12 12.06 -0.76
C LYS A 65 -2.29 11.11 -0.54
N TYR A 66 -2.20 10.29 0.49
CA TYR A 66 -3.14 9.20 0.69
C TYR A 66 -3.36 8.85 2.15
N ARG A 67 -4.46 8.15 2.40
CA ARG A 67 -4.66 7.31 3.58
C ARG A 67 -5.03 5.92 3.11
N ILE A 68 -4.39 4.89 3.64
CA ILE A 68 -4.71 3.50 3.32
C ILE A 68 -4.89 2.71 4.60
N GLU A 69 -5.87 1.83 4.57
CA GLU A 69 -6.20 0.92 5.66
C GLU A 69 -6.28 -0.51 5.12
N TYR A 70 -5.61 -1.43 5.81
CA TYR A 70 -5.53 -2.81 5.39
C TYR A 70 -5.20 -3.74 6.55
N GLU A 71 -5.50 -5.02 6.39
CA GLU A 71 -5.04 -6.09 7.26
C GLU A 71 -3.84 -6.81 6.63
N CYS A 72 -2.81 -7.04 7.44
CA CYS A 72 -1.64 -7.83 7.08
C CYS A 72 -1.26 -8.74 8.24
N ARG A 73 -1.23 -10.07 8.01
CA ARG A 73 -0.85 -11.08 9.01
C ARG A 73 -1.60 -10.94 10.35
N GLY A 74 -2.91 -10.66 10.30
CA GLY A 74 -3.75 -10.49 11.49
C GLY A 74 -3.61 -9.14 12.21
N VAL A 75 -2.85 -8.20 11.62
CA VAL A 75 -2.67 -6.85 12.13
C VAL A 75 -3.39 -5.87 11.21
N ARG A 76 -4.20 -4.97 11.79
CA ARG A 76 -4.80 -3.84 11.07
C ARG A 76 -3.80 -2.71 11.04
N VAL A 77 -3.56 -2.17 9.85
CA VAL A 77 -2.59 -1.10 9.61
C VAL A 77 -3.32 0.05 8.94
N VAL A 78 -3.22 1.23 9.54
CA VAL A 78 -3.65 2.49 8.94
C VAL A 78 -2.42 3.35 8.73
N ILE A 79 -2.23 3.81 7.50
CA ILE A 79 -1.14 4.71 7.12
C ILE A 79 -1.77 5.99 6.61
N ASP A 80 -1.45 7.11 7.26
CA ASP A 80 -1.79 8.44 6.81
C ASP A 80 -0.53 9.14 6.29
N TYR A 81 -0.61 9.65 5.05
CA TYR A 81 0.43 10.44 4.40
C TYR A 81 -0.13 11.72 3.78
N LEU A 82 -1.23 12.26 4.31
CA LEU A 82 -1.86 13.48 3.76
C LEU A 82 -1.02 14.74 3.98
N LYS A 83 -0.25 14.77 5.07
CA LYS A 83 0.64 15.89 5.42
C LYS A 83 2.08 15.70 4.93
N GLU A 84 2.31 14.81 3.96
CA GLU A 84 3.64 14.44 3.47
C GLU A 84 4.58 13.95 4.59
N LYS A 85 3.99 13.41 5.66
CA LYS A 85 4.66 12.80 6.79
C LYS A 85 3.86 11.58 7.20
N TYR A 86 4.54 10.45 7.35
CA TYR A 86 3.89 9.21 7.77
C TYR A 86 3.38 9.30 9.20
N ASP A 87 2.13 8.90 9.37
CA ASP A 87 1.53 8.57 10.66
C ASP A 87 0.98 7.14 10.57
N PHE A 88 1.52 6.24 11.40
CA PHE A 88 1.25 4.81 11.35
C PHE A 88 0.43 4.39 12.57
N HIS A 89 -0.73 3.79 12.35
CA HIS A 89 -1.55 3.25 13.43
C HIS A 89 -1.73 1.76 13.23
N ILE A 90 -1.56 1.01 14.32
CA ILE A 90 -1.64 -0.43 14.34
C ILE A 90 -2.83 -0.84 15.20
N GLY A 91 -3.51 -1.91 14.82
CA GLY A 91 -4.58 -2.50 15.59
C GLY A 91 -4.52 -4.02 15.56
N HIS A 92 -5.06 -4.61 16.61
CA HIS A 92 -5.08 -6.05 16.82
C HIS A 92 -6.51 -6.54 17.01
N LYS A 93 -6.79 -7.77 16.59
CA LYS A 93 -8.06 -8.42 16.88
C LYS A 93 -8.11 -8.79 18.36
N VAL A 94 -9.19 -8.43 19.02
CA VAL A 94 -9.52 -8.83 20.39
C VAL A 94 -10.93 -9.38 20.42
N VAL A 95 -11.19 -10.32 21.34
CA VAL A 95 -12.54 -10.84 21.57
C VAL A 95 -13.09 -10.15 22.81
N ILE A 96 -14.15 -9.36 22.63
CA ILE A 96 -14.89 -8.72 23.72
C ILE A 96 -16.30 -9.28 23.68
N GLU A 97 -16.76 -9.87 24.80
CA GLU A 97 -18.10 -10.45 24.91
C GLU A 97 -18.42 -11.51 23.82
N GLY A 98 -17.40 -12.27 23.39
CA GLY A 98 -17.55 -13.29 22.35
C GLY A 98 -17.59 -12.75 20.92
N GLN A 99 -17.43 -11.44 20.71
CA GLN A 99 -17.34 -10.81 19.40
C GLN A 99 -15.91 -10.38 19.08
N GLU A 100 -15.42 -10.72 17.89
CA GLU A 100 -14.15 -10.21 17.38
C GLU A 100 -14.28 -8.72 17.01
N THR A 101 -13.42 -7.89 17.58
CA THR A 101 -13.33 -6.47 17.27
C THR A 101 -11.88 -6.04 17.09
N TRP A 102 -11.69 -4.94 16.35
CA TRP A 102 -10.38 -4.33 16.18
C TRP A 102 -10.14 -3.30 17.27
N LEU A 103 -9.11 -3.54 18.10
CA LEU A 103 -8.62 -2.55 19.04
C LEU A 103 -7.40 -1.87 18.43
N MET A 104 -7.52 -0.57 18.14
CA MET A 104 -6.40 0.24 17.68
C MET A 104 -5.52 0.64 18.86
N ASP A 105 -4.21 0.63 18.64
CA ASP A 105 -3.25 1.14 19.60
C ASP A 105 -3.49 2.64 19.80
N GLY A 106 -3.50 3.10 21.07
CA GLY A 106 -3.77 4.50 21.40
C GLY A 106 -2.66 5.48 20.99
N LYS A 107 -1.53 4.98 20.46
CA LYS A 107 -0.39 5.78 20.01
C LYS A 107 0.04 5.35 18.62
N SER A 108 0.38 6.32 17.78
CA SER A 108 0.99 6.01 16.50
C SER A 108 2.43 5.50 16.65
N LEU A 109 2.85 4.65 15.72
CA LEU A 109 4.22 4.16 15.65
C LEU A 109 5.11 5.18 14.98
N SER A 110 6.33 5.32 15.49
CA SER A 110 7.37 6.08 14.81
C SER A 110 7.76 5.41 13.48
N LYS A 111 8.25 6.21 12.52
CA LYS A 111 8.76 5.72 11.22
C LYS A 111 9.82 4.62 11.39
N ALA A 112 10.74 4.80 12.34
CA ALA A 112 11.80 3.84 12.64
C ALA A 112 11.23 2.52 13.20
N GLU A 113 10.27 2.57 14.12
CA GLU A 113 9.66 1.35 14.68
C GLU A 113 8.82 0.60 13.65
N PHE A 114 8.06 1.31 12.83
CA PHE A 114 7.28 0.71 11.75
C PHE A 114 8.19 -0.07 10.79
N PHE A 115 9.25 0.56 10.29
CA PHE A 115 10.14 -0.10 9.32
C PHE A 115 11.02 -1.19 9.95
N ARG A 116 11.40 -1.06 11.23
CA ARG A 116 12.05 -2.16 11.97
C ARG A 116 11.19 -3.43 11.99
N LYS A 117 9.86 -3.28 12.04
CA LYS A 117 8.87 -4.36 12.02
C LYS A 117 8.15 -4.49 10.67
N LYS A 118 8.75 -4.01 9.57
CA LYS A 118 8.06 -3.98 8.27
C LYS A 118 7.56 -5.35 7.81
N ASN A 119 8.23 -6.43 8.18
CA ASN A 119 7.83 -7.80 7.83
C ASN A 119 6.51 -8.23 8.48
N ASP A 120 6.09 -7.57 9.56
CA ASP A 120 4.80 -7.83 10.20
C ASP A 120 3.71 -7.02 9.49
N PHE A 121 4.01 -5.76 9.17
CA PHE A 121 3.02 -4.79 8.69
C PHE A 121 2.86 -4.74 7.16
N LEU A 122 3.92 -4.95 6.37
CA LEU A 122 3.88 -4.85 4.90
C LEU A 122 3.78 -6.23 4.24
N PRO A 123 3.10 -6.35 3.08
CA PRO A 123 3.10 -7.60 2.31
C PRO A 123 4.54 -7.94 1.88
N LYS A 124 4.87 -9.24 1.86
CA LYS A 124 6.21 -9.68 1.44
C LYS A 124 6.47 -9.44 -0.05
N TYR A 125 5.42 -9.52 -0.86
CA TYR A 125 5.48 -9.34 -2.30
C TYR A 125 4.23 -8.59 -2.76
N VAL A 126 4.42 -7.67 -3.71
CA VAL A 126 3.36 -7.03 -4.48
C VAL A 126 3.62 -7.37 -5.94
N PHE A 127 2.64 -7.94 -6.61
CA PHE A 127 2.69 -8.24 -8.04
C PHE A 127 1.37 -7.80 -8.68
N THR A 128 1.43 -7.43 -9.95
CA THR A 128 0.26 -7.04 -10.73
C THR A 128 0.28 -7.71 -12.09
N TYR A 129 -0.89 -8.03 -12.61
CA TYR A 129 -1.07 -8.46 -13.99
C TYR A 129 -1.82 -7.35 -14.73
N TYR A 130 -1.23 -6.85 -15.81
CA TYR A 130 -1.79 -5.76 -16.59
C TYR A 130 -1.73 -6.09 -18.07
N SER A 131 -2.89 -6.25 -18.69
CA SER A 131 -3.04 -6.60 -20.11
C SER A 131 -3.18 -5.37 -21.02
N GLY A 132 -2.88 -4.17 -20.51
CA GLY A 132 -2.95 -2.93 -21.30
C GLY A 132 -1.67 -2.66 -22.09
N ILE A 133 -1.76 -1.76 -23.06
CA ILE A 133 -0.66 -1.42 -24.00
C ILE A 133 0.49 -0.66 -23.31
N SER A 134 0.21 0.02 -22.19
CA SER A 134 1.20 0.85 -21.51
C SER A 134 2.10 0.04 -20.56
N ASN A 135 3.42 0.21 -20.71
CA ASN A 135 4.43 -0.32 -19.79
C ASN A 135 4.60 0.50 -18.52
N ARG A 136 3.90 1.63 -18.36
CA ARG A 136 4.11 2.55 -17.23
C ARG A 136 3.98 1.88 -15.87
N LEU A 137 3.05 0.93 -15.73
CA LEU A 137 2.87 0.19 -14.48
C LEU A 137 4.06 -0.75 -14.19
N LYS A 138 4.62 -1.36 -15.24
CA LYS A 138 5.79 -2.24 -15.15
C LYS A 138 7.01 -1.47 -14.65
N ASP A 139 7.21 -0.24 -15.14
CA ASP A 139 8.39 0.56 -14.82
C ASP A 139 8.50 0.89 -13.32
N HIS A 140 7.39 0.91 -12.59
CA HIS A 140 7.39 1.12 -11.15
C HIS A 140 8.12 0.00 -10.38
N PHE A 141 8.25 -1.19 -10.95
CA PHE A 141 8.94 -2.33 -10.34
C PHE A 141 10.46 -2.36 -10.62
N ASN A 142 10.97 -1.54 -11.55
CA ASN A 142 12.36 -1.61 -12.00
C ASN A 142 13.37 -1.46 -10.85
N GLU A 143 13.16 -0.50 -9.94
CA GLU A 143 14.06 -0.26 -8.81
C GLU A 143 14.21 -1.48 -7.89
N HIS A 144 13.11 -2.19 -7.59
CA HIS A 144 13.16 -3.42 -6.80
C HIS A 144 13.89 -4.54 -7.55
N GLN A 145 13.68 -4.66 -8.87
CA GLN A 145 14.39 -5.64 -9.69
C GLN A 145 15.89 -5.36 -9.68
N GLU A 146 16.32 -4.10 -9.84
CA GLU A 146 17.73 -3.72 -9.79
C GLU A 146 18.38 -3.98 -8.42
N ILE A 147 17.67 -3.69 -7.33
CA ILE A 147 18.13 -4.02 -5.96
C ILE A 147 18.29 -5.53 -5.83
N PHE A 148 17.30 -6.31 -6.26
CA PHE A 148 17.34 -7.77 -6.23
C PHE A 148 18.54 -8.32 -7.01
N TYR A 149 18.72 -7.92 -8.28
CA TYR A 149 19.84 -8.36 -9.10
C TYR A 149 21.19 -8.01 -8.50
N ARG A 150 21.35 -6.80 -7.94
CA ARG A 150 22.58 -6.41 -7.23
C ARG A 150 22.85 -7.30 -6.04
N ASN A 151 21.83 -7.65 -5.26
CA ASN A 151 21.97 -8.51 -4.09
C ASN A 151 22.31 -9.95 -4.47
N VAL A 152 21.75 -10.48 -5.58
CA VAL A 152 22.10 -11.81 -6.11
C VAL A 152 23.56 -11.84 -6.57
N LYS A 153 24.00 -10.86 -7.38
CA LYS A 153 25.39 -10.76 -7.84
C LYS A 153 26.39 -10.70 -6.68
N LYS A 154 26.08 -9.96 -5.62
CA LYS A 154 26.92 -9.86 -4.42
C LYS A 154 27.06 -11.17 -3.65
N LYS A 155 26.10 -12.10 -3.76
CA LYS A 155 26.11 -13.39 -3.06
C LYS A 155 26.90 -14.48 -3.80
N GLY A 156 27.55 -14.16 -4.93
CA GLY A 156 28.40 -15.10 -5.67
C GLY A 156 27.63 -16.28 -6.28
N ILE A 157 26.31 -16.16 -6.45
CA ILE A 157 25.50 -17.15 -7.16
C ILE A 157 25.49 -16.74 -8.64
N THR A 158 26.54 -17.14 -9.34
CA THR A 158 26.64 -17.19 -10.81
C THR A 158 27.39 -18.46 -11.18
#